data_AF-A0A442BID7-F1
#
_entry.id   AF-A0A442BID7-F1
#
_cell.length_a   1.000
_cell.length_b   1.000
_cell.length_c   1.000
_cell.angle_alpha   90.00
_cell.angle_beta   90.00
_cell.angle_gamma   90.00
#
_symmetry.space_group_name_H-M   'P 1'
#
loop_
_entity.id
_entity.type
_entity.pdbx_description
1 polymer ?
#
loop_
_entity_poly.entity_id
_entity_poly.type
_entity_poly.pdbx_seq_one_letter_code
_entity_poly.pdbx_strand_id
1 'polypeptide(L)'
;MHILATTSASLDDLAEPVDLRQTPADVVALSFTDSDLAGLAAAWKADAERLPSMRLAALRDLRHPMSVDLWIDSVARHAKVILVRILGGYDWWRYGCDQLAAMARERGIKLALLPGESHDEDQRLIEASTLPRAELDALLGYFREGGPANMAALVQRLARLAGSDAAVAEAVSVPKAGFYQPGLGVVENPILSSVGDPSPPSLSCRTERGAKELGAGSLGTPIVPILFYRSMLLAADVAPIDTLVEALRQHGLAPAPIFVSSLKDPASLAFVEAALASLHPAAIVTATAFASGAEPGAETLFDRAGVPVFQVIVATTRREVWEKNQRGLAPADLAMHVVLPELDGRILAGAISFKGEVETDPALAFRAFANRPEADRVAQVARRIAASIRLQRTDRAQRKLAILIPDYPSAPGRTGYAVGLDVPSSVLAMLQDLKEQGYAVDGIPQSPRELLDALEVGGHGLSSEDYLRLSIELPEGASDAVRAAWGSAEDRIGLREAPLSVLPDISPSRGEIALSLPLSPIASAVSGAPSPELPISPLEGEMSGRTERG
;
A
#
# COMPACT_ATOMS: atom_id res chain seq x y z
N MET A 1 4.15 12.64 40.39
CA MET A 1 5.01 13.04 39.27
C MET A 1 5.43 11.76 38.57
N HIS A 2 4.63 11.28 37.62
CA HIS A 2 4.92 10.02 36.91
C HIS A 2 5.90 10.33 35.77
N ILE A 3 7.14 9.89 35.95
CA ILE A 3 8.16 9.94 34.91
C ILE A 3 7.74 8.93 33.83
N LEU A 4 7.46 9.44 32.64
CA LEU A 4 7.25 8.64 31.43
C LEU A 4 8.51 7.81 31.19
N ALA A 5 8.35 6.50 30.98
CA ALA A 5 9.41 5.62 30.52
C ALA A 5 9.77 6.02 29.08
N THR A 6 10.60 7.05 28.93
CA THR A 6 11.36 7.31 27.72
C THR A 6 12.38 6.19 27.59
N THR A 7 12.11 5.22 26.73
CA THR A 7 13.14 4.36 26.14
C THR A 7 14.03 5.25 25.27
N SER A 8 14.96 5.95 25.91
CA SER A 8 16.14 6.51 25.26
C SER A 8 16.98 5.31 24.82
N ALA A 9 16.79 4.84 23.58
CA ALA A 9 17.79 4.05 22.91
C ALA A 9 19.04 4.93 22.81
N SER A 10 20.03 4.66 23.66
CA SER A 10 21.31 5.34 23.60
C SER A 10 22.05 4.84 22.36
N LEU A 11 22.80 5.73 21.71
CA LEU A 11 23.59 5.43 20.51
C LEU A 11 24.75 4.43 20.76
N ASP A 12 24.91 3.94 21.99
CA ASP A 12 25.91 2.95 22.42
C ASP A 12 25.28 1.62 22.88
N ASP A 13 24.22 1.14 22.22
CA ASP A 13 23.86 -0.28 22.34
C ASP A 13 25.04 -1.11 21.80
N LEU A 14 25.87 -1.63 22.70
CA LEU A 14 26.88 -2.66 22.42
C LEU A 14 26.17 -3.78 21.66
N ALA A 15 26.38 -3.85 20.35
CA ALA A 15 25.75 -4.85 19.50
C ALA A 15 26.15 -6.23 20.01
N GLU A 16 25.19 -7.05 20.44
CA GLU A 16 25.48 -8.42 20.86
C GLU A 16 26.11 -9.20 19.71
N PRO A 17 27.10 -10.08 19.99
CA PRO A 17 27.71 -10.88 18.94
C PRO A 17 26.69 -11.89 18.39
N VAL A 18 26.46 -11.81 17.08
CA VAL A 18 25.64 -12.75 16.30
C VAL A 18 26.56 -13.71 15.54
N ASP A 19 26.25 -15.01 15.56
CA ASP A 19 26.81 -16.00 14.64
C ASP A 19 25.77 -16.32 13.55
N LEU A 20 26.08 -15.95 12.31
CA LEU A 20 25.20 -16.15 11.16
C LEU A 20 25.06 -17.63 10.76
N ARG A 21 26.03 -18.49 11.14
CA ARG A 21 26.08 -19.93 10.79
C ARG A 21 25.85 -20.20 9.29
N GLN A 22 26.31 -19.30 8.44
CA GLN A 22 26.28 -19.47 6.99
C GLN A 22 27.35 -20.47 6.55
N THR A 23 27.08 -21.19 5.46
CA THR A 23 28.09 -22.03 4.81
C THR A 23 28.89 -21.22 3.78
N PRO A 24 30.12 -21.64 3.45
CA PRO A 24 30.91 -21.06 2.35
C PRO A 24 30.16 -20.94 1.01
N ALA A 25 30.55 -19.96 0.20
CA ALA A 25 30.13 -19.78 -1.18
C ALA A 25 31.20 -19.04 -2.01
N ASP A 26 31.13 -19.16 -3.33
CA ASP A 26 32.06 -18.54 -4.28
C ASP A 26 31.92 -17.01 -4.32
N VAL A 27 30.69 -16.50 -4.23
CA VAL A 27 30.37 -15.07 -4.21
C VAL A 27 29.69 -14.72 -2.90
N VAL A 28 30.13 -13.64 -2.28
CA VAL A 28 29.55 -13.19 -1.02
C VAL A 28 29.27 -11.69 -1.11
N ALA A 29 28.05 -11.26 -0.79
CA ALA A 29 27.68 -9.85 -0.83
C ALA A 29 27.02 -9.35 0.46
N LEU A 30 27.37 -8.12 0.85
CA LEU A 30 26.95 -7.49 2.10
C LEU A 30 26.43 -6.08 1.85
N SER A 31 25.36 -5.69 2.53
CA SER A 31 24.84 -4.32 2.51
C SER A 31 24.10 -3.99 3.82
N PHE A 32 24.00 -2.71 4.15
CA PHE A 32 23.07 -2.22 5.18
C PHE A 32 21.62 -2.16 4.69
N THR A 33 21.40 -2.08 3.38
CA THR A 33 20.06 -1.91 2.83
C THR A 33 19.49 -3.27 2.41
N ASP A 34 18.30 -3.59 2.91
CA ASP A 34 17.61 -4.83 2.50
C ASP A 34 17.24 -4.81 1.02
N SER A 35 17.06 -3.62 0.42
CA SER A 35 16.77 -3.46 -1.01
C SER A 35 17.91 -3.97 -1.90
N ASP A 36 19.17 -3.72 -1.54
CA ASP A 36 20.31 -4.22 -2.30
C ASP A 36 20.37 -5.76 -2.26
N LEU A 37 20.22 -6.30 -1.05
CA LEU A 37 20.28 -7.74 -0.82
C LEU A 37 19.10 -8.44 -1.49
N ALA A 38 17.89 -7.87 -1.42
CA ALA A 38 16.72 -8.39 -2.12
C ALA A 38 16.89 -8.34 -3.65
N GLY A 39 17.45 -7.26 -4.18
CA GLY A 39 17.75 -7.13 -5.62
C GLY A 39 18.76 -8.17 -6.11
N LEU A 40 19.86 -8.35 -5.37
CA LEU A 40 20.86 -9.40 -5.65
C LEU A 40 20.25 -10.81 -5.53
N ALA A 41 19.43 -11.05 -4.51
CA ALA A 41 18.76 -12.33 -4.31
C ALA A 41 17.84 -12.67 -5.49
N ALA A 42 17.00 -11.73 -5.91
CA ALA A 42 16.08 -11.92 -7.03
C ALA A 42 16.85 -12.17 -8.34
N ALA A 43 17.92 -11.40 -8.59
CA ALA A 43 18.78 -11.56 -9.75
C ALA A 43 19.50 -12.92 -9.79
N TRP A 44 20.03 -13.37 -8.65
CA TRP A 44 20.70 -14.67 -8.55
C TRP A 44 19.72 -15.83 -8.75
N LYS A 45 18.55 -15.79 -8.11
CA LYS A 45 17.52 -16.84 -8.25
C LYS A 45 17.08 -17.05 -9.70
N ALA A 46 17.05 -16.00 -10.51
CA ALA A 46 16.63 -16.07 -11.90
C ALA A 46 17.56 -16.91 -12.79
N ASP A 47 18.81 -17.14 -12.39
CA ASP A 47 19.79 -17.95 -13.15
C ASP A 47 20.67 -18.83 -12.23
N ALA A 48 20.09 -19.28 -11.10
CA ALA A 48 20.82 -19.98 -10.03
C ALA A 48 21.55 -21.25 -10.49
N GLU A 49 21.05 -21.92 -11.54
CA GLU A 49 21.65 -23.15 -12.08
C GLU A 49 22.99 -22.91 -12.80
N ARG A 50 23.19 -21.71 -13.35
CA ARG A 50 24.41 -21.34 -14.10
C ARG A 50 25.35 -20.45 -13.32
N LEU A 51 24.83 -19.79 -12.29
CA LEU A 51 25.58 -18.87 -11.47
C LEU A 51 26.38 -19.60 -10.38
N PRO A 52 27.53 -19.05 -9.97
CA PRO A 52 28.27 -19.58 -8.83
C PRO A 52 27.46 -19.45 -7.54
N SER A 53 27.84 -20.25 -6.54
CA SER A 53 27.19 -20.20 -5.22
C SER A 53 27.30 -18.79 -4.62
N MET A 54 26.20 -18.30 -4.02
CA MET A 54 26.14 -16.95 -3.46
C MET A 54 25.67 -16.93 -2.00
N ARG A 55 26.26 -16.08 -1.16
CA ARG A 55 25.74 -15.75 0.18
C ARG A 55 25.50 -14.26 0.31
N LEU A 56 24.43 -13.92 1.01
CA LEU A 56 24.03 -12.55 1.30
C LEU A 56 24.01 -12.34 2.81
N ALA A 57 24.55 -11.22 3.29
CA ALA A 57 24.52 -10.89 4.72
C ALA A 57 24.18 -9.41 4.94
N ALA A 58 23.33 -9.14 5.93
CA ALA A 58 23.04 -7.77 6.33
C ALA A 58 24.15 -7.27 7.25
N LEU A 59 24.78 -6.14 6.92
CA LEU A 59 25.88 -5.59 7.71
C LEU A 59 25.48 -5.23 9.14
N ARG A 60 24.18 -5.00 9.40
CA ARG A 60 23.65 -4.76 10.74
C ARG A 60 23.89 -5.95 11.69
N ASP A 61 23.97 -7.17 11.17
CA ASP A 61 24.21 -8.39 11.94
C ASP A 61 25.71 -8.67 12.15
N LEU A 62 26.58 -7.87 11.50
CA LEU A 62 28.04 -7.96 11.59
C LEU A 62 28.66 -6.68 12.19
N ARG A 63 27.94 -5.99 13.07
CA ARG A 63 28.45 -4.78 13.75
C ARG A 63 29.51 -5.09 14.81
N HIS A 64 29.39 -6.24 15.48
CA HIS A 64 30.31 -6.63 16.54
C HIS A 64 31.58 -7.30 15.96
N PRO A 65 32.80 -6.93 16.39
CA PRO A 65 34.05 -7.51 15.88
C PRO A 65 34.09 -9.05 15.89
N MET A 66 33.64 -9.69 16.97
CA MET A 66 33.54 -11.15 17.05
C MET A 66 32.66 -11.76 15.94
N SER A 67 31.54 -11.11 15.59
CA SER A 67 30.67 -11.58 14.51
C SER A 67 31.36 -11.51 13.17
N VAL A 68 32.12 -10.44 12.95
CA VAL A 68 32.96 -10.27 11.76
C VAL A 68 33.99 -11.40 11.67
N ASP A 69 34.72 -11.67 12.76
CA ASP A 69 35.77 -12.70 12.78
C ASP A 69 35.20 -14.10 12.53
N LEU A 70 34.14 -14.47 13.24
CA LEU A 70 33.45 -15.76 13.06
C LEU A 70 32.96 -15.95 11.62
N TRP A 71 32.42 -14.88 11.02
CA TRP A 71 31.94 -14.91 9.65
C TRP A 71 33.07 -14.93 8.62
N ILE A 72 34.17 -14.22 8.88
CA ILE A 72 35.38 -14.30 8.03
C ILE A 72 35.93 -15.72 8.02
N ASP A 73 36.00 -16.35 9.18
CA ASP A 73 36.53 -17.71 9.33
C ASP A 73 35.62 -18.77 8.71
N SER A 74 34.30 -18.63 8.86
CA SER A 74 33.36 -19.63 8.36
C SER A 74 33.01 -19.45 6.87
N VAL A 75 33.04 -18.22 6.35
CA VAL A 75 32.52 -17.91 5.01
C VAL A 75 33.50 -17.11 4.17
N ALA A 76 33.89 -15.91 4.60
CA ALA A 76 34.55 -14.94 3.72
C ALA A 76 35.89 -15.44 3.17
N ARG A 77 36.69 -16.14 3.99
CA ARG A 77 38.00 -16.68 3.60
C ARG A 77 37.96 -17.77 2.52
N HIS A 78 36.76 -18.28 2.22
CA HIS A 78 36.51 -19.30 1.22
C HIS A 78 35.95 -18.73 -0.09
N ALA A 79 35.56 -17.45 -0.11
CA ALA A 79 34.98 -16.81 -1.27
C ALA A 79 36.03 -16.52 -2.36
N LYS A 80 35.58 -16.42 -3.61
CA LYS A 80 36.37 -15.92 -4.74
C LYS A 80 36.14 -14.42 -4.94
N VAL A 81 34.93 -13.96 -4.67
CA VAL A 81 34.51 -12.55 -4.80
C VAL A 81 33.73 -12.13 -3.55
N ILE A 82 34.10 -10.98 -3.00
CA ILE A 82 33.41 -10.34 -1.88
C ILE A 82 33.00 -8.93 -2.31
N LEU A 83 31.71 -8.64 -2.18
CA LEU A 83 31.14 -7.31 -2.44
C LEU A 83 30.55 -6.77 -1.14
N VAL A 84 30.93 -5.56 -0.75
CA VAL A 84 30.40 -4.91 0.46
C VAL A 84 29.98 -3.50 0.11
N ARG A 85 28.72 -3.16 0.38
CA ARG A 85 28.18 -1.81 0.20
C ARG A 85 27.89 -1.16 1.55
N ILE A 86 28.56 -0.05 1.84
CA ILE A 86 28.63 0.54 3.18
C ILE A 86 28.02 1.94 3.18
N LEU A 87 26.83 2.09 3.78
CA LEU A 87 26.21 3.39 4.04
C LEU A 87 26.95 4.10 5.18
N GLY A 88 27.29 5.39 5.01
CA GLY A 88 28.13 6.14 5.95
C GLY A 88 29.65 5.96 5.76
N GLY A 89 30.08 5.26 4.70
CA GLY A 89 31.49 5.13 4.34
C GLY A 89 32.33 4.25 5.27
N TYR A 90 33.66 4.30 5.10
CA TYR A 90 34.63 3.46 5.80
C TYR A 90 34.50 3.48 7.33
N ASP A 91 34.21 4.65 7.92
CA ASP A 91 34.17 4.82 9.37
C ASP A 91 33.04 4.02 10.03
N TRP A 92 31.96 3.74 9.30
CA TRP A 92 30.79 3.04 9.84
C TRP A 92 31.08 1.55 10.11
N TRP A 93 31.99 0.94 9.35
CA TRP A 93 32.31 -0.49 9.47
C TRP A 93 33.83 -0.76 9.37
N ARG A 94 34.61 0.12 9.98
CA ARG A 94 36.08 0.14 9.91
C ARG A 94 36.73 -1.22 10.15
N TYR A 95 36.36 -1.88 11.25
CA TYR A 95 36.95 -3.16 11.63
C TYR A 95 36.75 -4.23 10.54
N GLY A 96 35.54 -4.34 10.00
CA GLY A 96 35.23 -5.27 8.92
C GLY A 96 35.96 -4.95 7.63
N CYS A 97 36.06 -3.67 7.26
CA CYS A 97 36.86 -3.22 6.12
C CYS A 97 38.32 -3.66 6.25
N ASP A 98 38.95 -3.39 7.40
CA ASP A 98 40.37 -3.68 7.63
C ASP A 98 40.65 -5.19 7.61
N GLN A 99 39.83 -5.99 8.31
CA GLN A 99 39.98 -7.45 8.34
C GLN A 99 39.76 -8.09 6.97
N LEU A 100 38.72 -7.68 6.24
CA LEU A 100 38.47 -8.18 4.89
C LEU A 100 39.57 -7.78 3.91
N ALA A 101 40.07 -6.56 3.99
CA ALA A 101 41.13 -6.08 3.11
C ALA A 101 42.45 -6.82 3.35
N ALA A 102 42.80 -7.10 4.62
CA ALA A 102 43.98 -7.90 4.95
C ALA A 102 43.85 -9.33 4.43
N MET A 103 42.73 -10.00 4.75
CA MET A 103 42.44 -11.37 4.36
C MET A 103 42.36 -11.55 2.84
N ALA A 104 41.71 -10.62 2.13
CA ALA A 104 41.56 -10.69 0.69
C ALA A 104 42.90 -10.57 -0.05
N ARG A 105 43.82 -9.72 0.44
CA ARG A 105 45.18 -9.60 -0.14
C ARG A 105 46.02 -10.85 0.10
N GLU A 106 45.94 -11.43 1.29
CA GLU A 106 46.66 -12.67 1.62
C GLU A 106 46.20 -13.84 0.73
N ARG A 107 44.90 -13.93 0.46
CA ARG A 107 44.28 -15.07 -0.24
C ARG A 107 44.07 -14.84 -1.74
N GLY A 108 44.33 -13.65 -2.25
CA GLY A 108 44.06 -13.29 -3.65
C GLY A 108 42.57 -13.22 -3.98
N ILE A 109 41.72 -12.87 -3.01
CA ILE A 109 40.26 -12.73 -3.19
C ILE A 109 39.95 -11.37 -3.82
N LYS A 110 38.99 -11.34 -4.74
CA LYS A 110 38.49 -10.12 -5.38
C LYS A 110 37.50 -9.42 -4.43
N LEU A 111 37.93 -8.33 -3.82
CA LEU A 111 37.19 -7.55 -2.84
C LEU A 111 36.79 -6.20 -3.44
N ALA A 112 35.49 -5.91 -3.39
CA ALA A 112 34.89 -4.63 -3.71
C ALA A 112 34.25 -4.02 -2.45
N LEU A 113 34.83 -2.94 -1.94
CA LEU A 113 34.24 -2.10 -0.90
C LEU A 113 33.68 -0.85 -1.58
N LEU A 114 32.36 -0.71 -1.56
CA LEU A 114 31.63 0.35 -2.26
C LEU A 114 30.90 1.26 -1.28
N PRO A 115 30.86 2.59 -1.55
CA PRO A 115 30.04 3.50 -0.77
C PRO A 115 28.54 3.24 -1.01
N GLY A 116 27.75 3.41 0.04
CA GLY A 116 26.28 3.38 -0.03
C GLY A 116 25.70 4.67 -0.62
N GLU A 117 26.34 5.82 -0.33
CA GLU A 117 25.96 7.13 -0.83
C GLU A 117 26.38 7.34 -2.29
N SER A 118 25.49 7.89 -3.11
CA SER A 118 25.72 8.03 -4.55
C SER A 118 26.71 9.15 -4.90
N HIS A 119 26.88 10.14 -4.01
CA HIS A 119 27.64 11.37 -4.27
C HIS A 119 29.05 11.39 -3.68
N ASP A 120 29.32 10.60 -2.65
CA ASP A 120 30.57 10.70 -1.90
C ASP A 120 31.57 9.63 -2.36
N GLU A 121 32.74 10.07 -2.82
CA GLU A 121 33.88 9.19 -3.03
C GLU A 121 34.57 8.94 -1.70
N ASP A 122 34.65 7.67 -1.28
CA ASP A 122 35.48 7.28 -0.13
C ASP A 122 36.76 6.61 -0.62
N GLN A 123 37.83 7.41 -0.67
CA GLN A 123 39.16 6.97 -1.09
C GLN A 123 39.69 5.79 -0.24
N ARG A 124 39.29 5.70 1.04
CA ARG A 124 39.74 4.63 1.93
C ARG A 124 39.11 3.29 1.56
N LEU A 125 37.85 3.29 1.12
CA LEU A 125 37.18 2.08 0.60
C LEU A 125 37.85 1.61 -0.70
N ILE A 126 38.23 2.54 -1.56
CA ILE A 126 38.95 2.26 -2.81
C ILE A 126 40.31 1.63 -2.50
N GLU A 127 41.09 2.20 -1.59
CA GLU A 127 42.41 1.69 -1.20
C GLU A 127 42.34 0.35 -0.46
N ALA A 128 41.28 0.12 0.30
CA ALA A 128 41.03 -1.14 1.00
C ALA A 128 40.57 -2.27 0.05
N SER A 129 39.95 -1.94 -1.09
CA SER A 129 39.53 -2.90 -2.10
C SER A 129 40.72 -3.56 -2.82
N THR A 130 40.52 -4.78 -3.34
CA THR A 130 41.55 -5.45 -4.18
C THR A 130 41.23 -5.39 -5.67
N LEU A 131 40.00 -5.02 -6.04
CA LEU A 131 39.64 -4.77 -7.43
C LEU A 131 40.13 -3.39 -7.93
N PRO A 132 40.47 -3.26 -9.22
CA PRO A 132 40.83 -1.97 -9.81
C PRO A 132 39.69 -0.95 -9.72
N ARG A 133 40.04 0.35 -9.63
CA ARG A 133 39.08 1.46 -9.54
C ARG A 133 37.98 1.40 -10.61
N ALA A 134 38.35 1.14 -11.87
CA ALA A 134 37.38 1.04 -12.96
C ALA A 134 36.33 -0.06 -12.74
N GLU A 135 36.72 -1.17 -12.10
CA GLU A 135 35.79 -2.26 -11.77
C GLU A 135 34.88 -1.87 -10.60
N LEU A 136 35.41 -1.17 -9.59
CA LEU A 136 34.60 -0.64 -8.48
C LEU A 136 33.56 0.37 -8.98
N ASP A 137 33.96 1.28 -9.86
CA ASP A 137 33.04 2.27 -10.45
C ASP A 137 31.93 1.61 -11.28
N ALA A 138 32.28 0.54 -12.03
CA ALA A 138 31.29 -0.22 -12.79
C ALA A 138 30.31 -0.97 -11.88
N LEU A 139 30.80 -1.64 -10.84
CA LEU A 139 29.94 -2.31 -9.84
C LEU A 139 29.02 -1.31 -9.13
N LEU A 140 29.56 -0.15 -8.75
CA LEU A 140 28.79 0.94 -8.15
C LEU A 140 27.76 1.53 -9.12
N GLY A 141 28.05 1.55 -10.42
CA GLY A 141 27.14 1.98 -11.47
C GLY A 141 25.80 1.23 -11.45
N TYR A 142 25.81 -0.09 -11.28
CA TYR A 142 24.58 -0.88 -11.20
C TYR A 142 23.72 -0.50 -9.99
N PHE A 143 24.34 -0.20 -8.84
CA PHE A 143 23.62 0.24 -7.64
C PHE A 143 23.09 1.67 -7.77
N ARG A 144 23.82 2.56 -8.46
CA ARG A 144 23.40 3.94 -8.72
C ARG A 144 22.14 3.98 -9.59
N GLU A 145 22.13 3.19 -10.66
CA GLU A 145 20.96 3.12 -11.53
C GLU A 145 19.83 2.29 -10.91
N GLY A 146 20.18 1.17 -10.26
CA GLY A 146 19.27 0.26 -9.56
C GLY A 146 18.37 -0.54 -10.50
N GLY A 147 17.46 -1.32 -9.91
CA GLY A 147 16.43 -2.06 -10.66
C GLY A 147 16.84 -3.44 -11.18
N PRO A 148 15.86 -4.26 -11.61
CA PRO A 148 16.09 -5.69 -11.83
C PRO A 148 17.13 -6.00 -12.91
N ALA A 149 17.13 -5.26 -14.01
CA ALA A 149 18.09 -5.47 -15.11
C ALA A 149 19.54 -5.17 -14.68
N ASN A 150 19.75 -4.10 -13.91
CA ASN A 150 21.07 -3.75 -13.39
C ASN A 150 21.54 -4.73 -12.31
N MET A 151 20.64 -5.21 -11.44
CA MET A 151 20.97 -6.25 -10.46
C MET A 151 21.34 -7.58 -11.14
N ALA A 152 20.64 -7.96 -12.22
CA ALA A 152 20.98 -9.12 -13.04
C ALA A 152 22.36 -8.97 -13.68
N ALA A 153 22.64 -7.82 -14.31
CA ALA A 153 23.95 -7.53 -14.91
C ALA A 153 25.08 -7.52 -13.86
N LEU A 154 24.81 -6.97 -12.67
CA LEU A 154 25.74 -6.99 -11.54
C LEU A 154 26.07 -8.42 -11.10
N VAL A 155 25.06 -9.29 -10.91
CA VAL A 155 25.28 -10.69 -10.53
C VAL A 155 26.09 -11.44 -11.59
N GLN A 156 25.81 -11.21 -12.88
CA GLN A 156 26.61 -11.79 -13.98
C GLN A 156 28.05 -11.28 -13.98
N ARG A 157 28.27 -9.99 -13.67
CA ARG A 157 29.63 -9.42 -13.51
C ARG A 157 30.38 -10.04 -12.33
N LEU A 158 29.72 -10.22 -11.19
CA LEU A 158 30.27 -10.93 -10.03
C LEU A 158 30.59 -12.39 -10.37
N ALA A 159 29.74 -13.06 -11.16
CA ALA A 159 29.99 -14.43 -11.61
C ALA A 159 31.21 -14.53 -12.52
N ARG A 160 31.40 -13.57 -13.43
CA ARG A 160 32.62 -13.46 -14.25
C ARG A 160 33.86 -13.22 -13.41
N LEU A 161 33.77 -12.34 -12.41
CA LEU A 161 34.84 -12.14 -11.44
C LEU A 161 35.14 -13.44 -10.65
N ALA A 162 34.15 -14.28 -10.38
CA ALA A 162 34.34 -15.59 -9.76
C ALA A 162 34.90 -16.68 -10.71
N GLY A 163 35.08 -16.36 -12.00
CA GLY A 163 35.66 -17.25 -13.01
C GLY A 163 34.65 -17.97 -13.91
N SER A 164 33.37 -17.57 -13.88
CA SER A 164 32.34 -18.11 -14.77
C SER A 164 32.39 -17.44 -16.14
N ASP A 165 31.95 -18.15 -17.19
CA ASP A 165 31.75 -17.57 -18.52
C ASP A 165 30.38 -16.87 -18.56
N ALA A 166 30.37 -15.58 -18.19
CA ALA A 166 29.17 -14.78 -18.07
C ALA A 166 29.27 -13.50 -18.93
N ALA A 167 28.22 -13.23 -19.71
CA ALA A 167 28.10 -11.99 -20.47
C ALA A 167 27.82 -10.82 -19.53
N VAL A 168 28.65 -9.78 -19.60
CA VAL A 168 28.51 -8.58 -18.77
C VAL A 168 27.96 -7.46 -19.64
N ALA A 169 26.85 -6.87 -19.21
CA ALA A 169 26.28 -5.66 -19.79
C ALA A 169 26.58 -4.46 -18.87
N GLU A 170 26.81 -3.27 -19.43
CA GLU A 170 26.99 -2.05 -18.64
C GLU A 170 25.69 -1.61 -17.94
N ALA A 171 25.83 -0.80 -16.89
CA ALA A 171 24.68 -0.27 -16.17
C ALA A 171 23.81 0.60 -17.09
N VAL A 172 22.50 0.36 -17.06
CA VAL A 172 21.52 1.07 -17.89
C VAL A 172 20.73 2.03 -17.01
N SER A 173 20.56 3.26 -17.48
CA SER A 173 19.81 4.23 -16.71
C SER A 173 18.32 3.93 -16.66
N VAL A 174 17.76 3.93 -15.45
CA VAL A 174 16.33 3.77 -15.23
C VAL A 174 15.70 5.17 -15.16
N PRO A 175 14.69 5.50 -16.00
CA PRO A 175 14.07 6.83 -16.02
C PRO A 175 13.59 7.29 -14.64
N LYS A 176 13.45 8.61 -14.43
CA LYS A 176 12.91 9.17 -13.18
C LYS A 176 11.40 8.93 -13.01
N ALA A 177 10.68 8.86 -14.13
CA ALA A 177 9.28 8.49 -14.19
C ALA A 177 9.01 7.73 -15.49
N GLY A 178 7.97 6.91 -15.50
CA GLY A 178 7.61 6.10 -16.65
C GLY A 178 6.43 5.17 -16.37
N PHE A 179 5.91 4.55 -17.43
CA PHE A 179 4.92 3.49 -17.27
C PHE A 179 5.58 2.19 -16.82
N TYR A 180 4.85 1.44 -16.00
CA TYR A 180 5.23 0.11 -15.54
C TYR A 180 4.13 -0.88 -15.87
N GLN A 181 4.52 -2.07 -16.32
CA GLN A 181 3.63 -3.18 -16.59
C GLN A 181 4.08 -4.40 -15.78
N PRO A 182 3.20 -4.99 -14.94
CA PRO A 182 3.52 -6.22 -14.24
C PRO A 182 4.04 -7.30 -15.18
N GLY A 183 5.16 -7.92 -14.82
CA GLY A 183 5.84 -8.96 -15.60
C GLY A 183 6.70 -8.46 -16.78
N LEU A 184 6.51 -7.23 -17.27
CA LEU A 184 7.36 -6.64 -18.33
C LEU A 184 8.33 -5.57 -17.81
N GLY A 185 8.01 -4.90 -16.70
CA GLY A 185 8.82 -3.82 -16.16
C GLY A 185 8.48 -2.46 -16.80
N VAL A 186 9.51 -1.66 -17.08
CA VAL A 186 9.34 -0.32 -17.67
C VAL A 186 8.93 -0.44 -19.12
N VAL A 187 7.86 0.27 -19.52
CA VAL A 187 7.33 0.27 -20.89
C VAL A 187 7.13 1.70 -21.39
N GLU A 188 7.17 1.90 -22.70
CA GLU A 188 6.88 3.21 -23.31
C GLU A 188 5.40 3.59 -23.19
N ASN A 189 4.51 2.60 -23.36
CA ASN A 189 3.06 2.78 -23.28
C ASN A 189 2.44 1.61 -22.48
N PRO A 190 1.44 1.86 -21.61
CA PRO A 190 0.80 0.82 -20.82
C PRO A 190 -0.13 -0.04 -21.68
N ILE A 191 -0.23 -1.33 -21.38
CA ILE A 191 -1.20 -2.23 -22.04
C ILE A 191 -2.50 -2.19 -21.24
N LEU A 192 -3.54 -1.58 -21.84
CA LEU A 192 -4.83 -1.30 -21.19
C LEU A 192 -5.92 -2.34 -21.47
N SER A 193 -5.57 -3.53 -21.97
CA SER A 193 -6.55 -4.58 -22.30
C SER A 193 -7.25 -5.12 -21.05
N SER A 194 -8.58 -5.23 -21.09
CA SER A 194 -9.38 -5.94 -20.10
C SER A 194 -9.28 -7.45 -20.29
N VAL A 195 -9.38 -8.21 -19.19
CA VAL A 195 -9.65 -9.65 -19.26
C VAL A 195 -11.06 -9.82 -19.80
N GLY A 196 -11.22 -10.14 -21.09
CA GLY A 196 -12.55 -10.35 -21.69
C GLY A 196 -12.68 -10.23 -23.20
N ASP A 197 -11.68 -9.73 -23.95
CA ASP A 197 -11.72 -9.75 -25.42
C ASP A 197 -10.92 -10.94 -25.98
N PRO A 198 -11.57 -12.03 -26.44
CA PRO A 198 -10.90 -13.02 -27.25
C PRO A 198 -10.85 -12.54 -28.70
N SER A 199 -9.64 -12.28 -29.22
CA SER A 199 -9.06 -12.82 -30.47
C SER A 199 -8.04 -11.84 -31.13
N PRO A 200 -7.17 -12.28 -32.08
CA PRO A 200 -5.85 -12.88 -31.83
C PRO A 200 -4.75 -12.13 -32.66
N PRO A 201 -3.47 -12.59 -32.77
CA PRO A 201 -2.45 -11.81 -33.48
C PRO A 201 -2.57 -12.01 -34.99
N SER A 202 -2.49 -10.93 -35.79
CA SER A 202 -2.12 -11.02 -37.21
C SER A 202 -1.65 -9.68 -37.77
N LEU A 203 -0.42 -9.68 -38.27
CA LEU A 203 0.11 -8.76 -39.28
C LEU A 203 -0.71 -8.88 -40.58
N SER A 204 -1.19 -7.77 -41.16
CA SER A 204 -1.27 -7.52 -42.62
C SER A 204 -1.87 -6.13 -42.90
N CYS A 205 -1.45 -5.55 -44.04
CA CYS A 205 -1.61 -4.17 -44.50
C CYS A 205 -3.04 -3.75 -44.93
N ARG A 206 -3.32 -2.43 -44.82
CA ARG A 206 -4.15 -1.46 -45.62
C ARG A 206 -5.50 -1.95 -46.23
N THR A 207 -6.61 -1.22 -46.27
CA THR A 207 -6.88 0.16 -46.78
C THR A 207 -8.30 0.61 -46.39
N GLU A 208 -8.46 1.93 -46.22
CA GLU A 208 -9.62 2.84 -46.33
C GLU A 208 -11.10 2.37 -46.42
N ARG A 209 -11.92 3.17 -45.72
CA ARG A 209 -13.25 3.75 -46.06
C ARG A 209 -14.52 3.05 -45.52
N GLY A 210 -15.28 3.81 -44.71
CA GLY A 210 -16.72 3.60 -44.49
C GLY A 210 -17.22 4.03 -43.10
N ALA A 211 -17.81 5.22 -43.02
CA ALA A 211 -18.47 5.76 -41.81
C ALA A 211 -19.91 5.23 -41.64
N LYS A 212 -20.44 5.38 -40.40
CA LYS A 212 -21.81 5.15 -39.86
C LYS A 212 -21.98 3.76 -39.21
N GLU A 213 -22.42 3.58 -37.96
CA GLU A 213 -23.38 4.29 -37.09
C GLU A 213 -22.92 4.29 -35.62
N LEU A 214 -22.92 5.45 -34.96
CA LEU A 214 -22.68 5.60 -33.52
C LEU A 214 -24.02 5.50 -32.78
N GLY A 215 -24.43 4.28 -32.43
CA GLY A 215 -25.45 4.00 -31.43
C GLY A 215 -24.81 3.89 -30.04
N ALA A 216 -25.35 4.62 -29.06
CA ALA A 216 -25.18 4.46 -27.61
C ALA A 216 -23.86 3.81 -27.12
N GLY A 217 -22.76 4.55 -27.29
CA GLY A 217 -21.55 4.58 -26.47
C GLY A 217 -21.06 3.28 -25.82
N SER A 218 -20.26 2.51 -26.55
CA SER A 218 -19.18 1.69 -25.97
C SER A 218 -18.21 2.61 -25.22
N LEU A 219 -18.57 3.04 -24.01
CA LEU A 219 -17.67 3.76 -23.12
C LEU A 219 -16.56 2.77 -22.75
N GLY A 220 -15.36 2.98 -23.30
CA GLY A 220 -14.19 2.15 -23.04
C GLY A 220 -13.96 1.91 -21.55
N THR A 221 -13.24 0.82 -21.25
CA THR A 221 -12.89 0.41 -19.89
C THR A 221 -12.30 1.60 -19.11
N PRO A 222 -12.84 1.96 -17.92
CA PRO A 222 -12.35 3.10 -17.17
C PRO A 222 -10.87 2.95 -16.79
N ILE A 223 -10.06 3.92 -17.19
CA ILE A 223 -8.61 3.91 -16.92
C ILE A 223 -8.33 4.44 -15.51
N VAL A 224 -7.43 3.76 -14.79
CA VAL A 224 -7.04 4.10 -13.42
C VAL A 224 -5.50 4.13 -13.30
N PRO A 225 -4.86 5.31 -13.44
CA PRO A 225 -3.44 5.44 -13.20
C PRO A 225 -3.07 5.11 -11.75
N ILE A 226 -2.00 4.35 -11.55
CA ILE A 226 -1.48 4.00 -10.21
C ILE A 226 -0.10 4.62 -10.05
N LEU A 227 -0.01 5.71 -9.30
CA LEU A 227 1.25 6.40 -9.01
C LEU A 227 1.98 5.71 -7.86
N PHE A 228 3.21 5.27 -8.06
CA PHE A 228 4.02 4.65 -7.00
C PHE A 228 5.48 5.10 -7.08
N TYR A 229 6.26 4.85 -6.04
CA TYR A 229 7.65 5.31 -6.01
C TYR A 229 8.57 4.48 -6.92
N ARG A 230 9.44 5.17 -7.66
CA ARG A 230 10.54 4.57 -8.41
C ARG A 230 11.42 3.69 -7.51
N SER A 231 11.62 4.06 -6.25
CA SER A 231 12.41 3.26 -5.31
C SER A 231 11.85 1.85 -5.10
N MET A 232 10.53 1.65 -5.19
CA MET A 232 9.92 0.31 -5.13
C MET A 232 10.33 -0.52 -6.34
N LEU A 233 10.32 0.07 -7.53
CA LEU A 233 10.80 -0.59 -8.76
C LEU A 233 12.28 -0.94 -8.66
N LEU A 234 13.11 -0.01 -8.19
CA LEU A 234 14.55 -0.24 -8.06
C LEU A 234 14.88 -1.37 -7.08
N ALA A 235 14.09 -1.49 -6.02
CA ALA A 235 14.24 -2.51 -4.98
C ALA A 235 13.54 -3.85 -5.33
N ALA A 236 12.93 -3.97 -6.51
CA ALA A 236 12.06 -5.10 -6.88
C ALA A 236 10.93 -5.37 -5.85
N ASP A 237 10.43 -4.33 -5.19
CA ASP A 237 9.41 -4.38 -4.14
C ASP A 237 8.03 -3.93 -4.67
N VAL A 238 7.67 -4.42 -5.86
CA VAL A 238 6.47 -4.01 -6.64
C VAL A 238 5.28 -4.95 -6.51
N ALA A 239 5.41 -6.05 -5.77
CA ALA A 239 4.35 -7.04 -5.57
C ALA A 239 2.99 -6.44 -5.10
N PRO A 240 2.95 -5.41 -4.22
CA PRO A 240 1.69 -4.74 -3.87
C PRO A 240 1.02 -4.05 -5.06
N ILE A 241 1.81 -3.45 -5.95
CA ILE A 241 1.31 -2.78 -7.16
C ILE A 241 0.80 -3.80 -8.16
N ASP A 242 1.54 -4.88 -8.39
CA ASP A 242 1.13 -5.97 -9.28
C ASP A 242 -0.20 -6.60 -8.84
N THR A 243 -0.35 -6.84 -7.53
CA THR A 243 -1.58 -7.43 -6.97
C THR A 243 -2.76 -6.46 -7.08
N LEU A 244 -2.54 -5.17 -6.84
CA LEU A 244 -3.58 -4.14 -7.00
C LEU A 244 -4.01 -3.98 -8.48
N VAL A 245 -3.07 -4.04 -9.42
CA VAL A 245 -3.36 -4.04 -10.86
C VAL A 245 -4.31 -5.19 -11.21
N GLU A 246 -3.99 -6.39 -10.74
CA GLU A 246 -4.81 -7.57 -11.02
C GLU A 246 -6.20 -7.45 -10.38
N ALA A 247 -6.30 -7.02 -9.12
CA ALA A 247 -7.57 -6.81 -8.44
C ALA A 247 -8.46 -5.75 -9.13
N LEU A 248 -7.87 -4.66 -9.63
CA LEU A 248 -8.60 -3.64 -10.39
C LEU A 248 -9.10 -4.18 -11.74
N ARG A 249 -8.30 -5.01 -12.43
CA ARG A 249 -8.71 -5.67 -13.68
C ARG A 249 -9.89 -6.61 -13.47
N GLN A 250 -9.89 -7.38 -12.38
CA GLN A 250 -11.01 -8.26 -12.01
C GLN A 250 -12.32 -7.49 -11.78
N HIS A 251 -12.23 -6.20 -11.46
CA HIS A 251 -13.38 -5.30 -11.35
C HIS A 251 -13.69 -4.50 -12.63
N GLY A 252 -13.13 -4.91 -13.78
CA GLY A 252 -13.44 -4.31 -15.08
C GLY A 252 -12.83 -2.92 -15.27
N LEU A 253 -11.73 -2.62 -14.59
CA LEU A 253 -10.98 -1.37 -14.72
C LEU A 253 -9.69 -1.61 -15.53
N ALA A 254 -9.18 -0.55 -16.16
CA ALA A 254 -7.92 -0.55 -16.92
C ALA A 254 -6.82 0.18 -16.12
N PRO A 255 -6.12 -0.50 -15.20
CA PRO A 255 -5.06 0.13 -14.43
C PRO A 255 -3.85 0.48 -15.30
N ALA A 256 -3.24 1.64 -15.02
CA ALA A 256 -2.04 2.14 -15.71
C ALA A 256 -0.97 2.54 -14.67
N PRO A 257 -0.12 1.61 -14.22
CA PRO A 257 0.92 1.95 -13.25
C PRO A 257 1.96 2.92 -13.80
N ILE A 258 2.29 3.94 -13.01
CA ILE A 258 3.28 4.97 -13.30
C ILE A 258 4.20 5.08 -12.10
N PHE A 259 5.48 4.82 -12.28
CA PHE A 259 6.46 5.08 -11.22
C PHE A 259 6.95 6.52 -11.31
N VAL A 260 7.25 7.13 -10.17
CA VAL A 260 7.85 8.48 -10.08
C VAL A 260 8.94 8.53 -9.02
N SER A 261 10.00 9.28 -9.27
CA SER A 261 11.03 9.55 -8.27
C SER A 261 10.47 10.40 -7.11
N SER A 262 9.75 11.47 -7.46
CA SER A 262 9.03 12.35 -6.55
C SER A 262 8.05 13.21 -7.35
N LEU A 263 6.89 13.54 -6.79
CA LEU A 263 5.98 14.52 -7.41
C LEU A 263 6.50 15.96 -7.31
N LYS A 264 7.58 16.20 -6.54
CA LYS A 264 8.30 17.49 -6.48
C LYS A 264 9.40 17.61 -7.53
N ASP A 265 9.79 16.52 -8.19
CA ASP A 265 10.77 16.55 -9.28
C ASP A 265 10.09 17.02 -10.57
N PRO A 266 10.52 18.13 -11.20
CA PRO A 266 9.80 18.72 -12.34
C PRO A 266 9.63 17.78 -13.53
N ALA A 267 10.62 16.91 -13.80
CA ALA A 267 10.55 15.95 -14.90
C ALA A 267 9.51 14.85 -14.63
N SER A 268 9.49 14.35 -13.39
CA SER A 268 8.49 13.37 -12.94
C SER A 268 7.08 13.95 -12.97
N LEU A 269 6.90 15.20 -12.50
CA LEU A 269 5.62 15.89 -12.53
C LEU A 269 5.12 16.10 -13.98
N ALA A 270 5.97 16.62 -14.86
CA ALA A 270 5.62 16.84 -16.27
C ALA A 270 5.23 15.54 -16.98
N PHE A 271 5.91 14.42 -16.69
CA PHE A 271 5.54 13.12 -17.22
C PHE A 271 4.14 12.70 -16.77
N VAL A 272 3.84 12.83 -15.48
CA VAL A 272 2.52 12.46 -14.95
C VAL A 272 1.43 13.36 -15.54
N GLU A 273 1.65 14.67 -15.65
CA GLU A 273 0.70 15.58 -16.28
C GLU A 273 0.38 15.19 -17.73
N ALA A 274 1.41 14.89 -18.53
CA ALA A 274 1.24 14.42 -19.90
C ALA A 274 0.50 13.06 -19.95
N ALA A 275 0.85 12.14 -19.05
CA ALA A 275 0.19 10.84 -18.96
C ALA A 275 -1.29 10.97 -18.59
N LEU A 276 -1.64 11.79 -17.58
CA LEU A 276 -3.04 12.01 -17.18
C LEU A 276 -3.84 12.69 -18.30
N ALA A 277 -3.24 13.67 -18.99
CA ALA A 277 -3.86 14.32 -20.15
C ALA A 277 -4.14 13.35 -21.30
N SER A 278 -3.24 12.38 -21.53
CA SER A 278 -3.41 11.36 -22.57
C SER A 278 -4.38 10.24 -22.18
N LEU A 279 -4.41 9.86 -20.90
CA LEU A 279 -5.16 8.69 -20.43
C LEU A 279 -6.63 9.01 -20.10
N HIS A 280 -6.97 10.27 -19.84
CA HIS A 280 -8.32 10.70 -19.42
C HIS A 280 -8.89 9.79 -18.30
N PRO A 281 -8.24 9.75 -17.13
CA PRO A 281 -8.56 8.78 -16.09
C PRO A 281 -9.97 8.96 -15.52
N ALA A 282 -10.58 7.89 -15.03
CA ALA A 282 -11.82 7.96 -14.24
C ALA A 282 -11.55 8.18 -12.74
N ALA A 283 -10.36 7.78 -12.28
CA ALA A 283 -9.84 7.99 -10.94
C ALA A 283 -8.31 7.82 -10.97
N ILE A 284 -7.62 8.31 -9.95
CA ILE A 284 -6.18 8.09 -9.75
C ILE A 284 -5.99 7.32 -8.45
N VAL A 285 -5.05 6.38 -8.43
CA VAL A 285 -4.59 5.73 -7.20
C VAL A 285 -3.16 6.15 -6.91
N THR A 286 -2.88 6.55 -5.67
CA THR A 286 -1.54 6.95 -5.22
C THR A 286 -1.06 6.01 -4.12
N ALA A 287 0.07 5.36 -4.37
CA ALA A 287 0.87 4.60 -3.41
C ALA A 287 2.13 5.38 -2.97
N THR A 288 2.29 6.63 -3.40
CA THR A 288 3.30 7.53 -2.86
C THR A 288 2.88 8.00 -1.47
N ALA A 289 3.83 8.03 -0.54
CA ALA A 289 3.68 8.70 0.75
C ALA A 289 3.90 10.20 0.54
N PHE A 290 3.49 11.08 1.45
CA PHE A 290 3.63 12.55 1.35
C PHE A 290 2.69 13.26 0.36
N ALA A 291 2.49 14.55 0.65
CA ALA A 291 1.79 15.51 -0.20
C ALA A 291 2.58 15.81 -1.48
N SER A 292 1.86 16.23 -2.52
CA SER A 292 2.38 16.66 -3.82
C SER A 292 3.32 17.86 -3.70
N GLY A 293 3.22 18.61 -2.59
CA GLY A 293 4.15 19.69 -2.26
C GLY A 293 3.73 21.04 -2.83
N ALA A 294 2.47 21.23 -3.18
CA ALA A 294 1.94 22.55 -3.51
C ALA A 294 1.99 23.46 -2.28
N GLU A 295 2.33 24.72 -2.49
CA GLU A 295 2.20 25.76 -1.46
C GLU A 295 0.72 25.87 -1.02
N PRO A 296 0.43 26.21 0.23
CA PRO A 296 -0.94 26.39 0.70
C PRO A 296 -1.73 27.33 -0.21
N GLY A 297 -2.83 26.83 -0.79
CA GLY A 297 -3.70 27.58 -1.70
C GLY A 297 -3.33 27.53 -3.19
N ALA A 298 -2.24 26.85 -3.56
CA ALA A 298 -1.95 26.55 -4.96
C ALA A 298 -2.65 25.25 -5.40
N GLU A 299 -3.12 25.21 -6.65
CA GLU A 299 -3.69 23.98 -7.22
C GLU A 299 -2.62 22.88 -7.32
N THR A 300 -2.93 21.73 -6.75
CA THR A 300 -2.14 20.51 -6.89
C THR A 300 -2.34 19.91 -8.29
N LEU A 301 -1.49 18.93 -8.63
CA LEU A 301 -1.70 18.04 -9.78
C LEU A 301 -3.11 17.41 -9.78
N PHE A 302 -3.59 17.06 -8.59
CA PHE A 302 -4.84 16.33 -8.40
C PHE A 302 -6.06 17.24 -8.59
N ASP A 303 -5.98 18.50 -8.15
CA ASP A 303 -7.02 19.51 -8.40
C ASP A 303 -7.23 19.72 -9.89
N ARG A 304 -6.13 19.87 -10.66
CA ARG A 304 -6.18 20.01 -12.12
C ARG A 304 -6.72 18.76 -12.82
N ALA A 305 -6.46 17.57 -12.28
CA ALA A 305 -6.96 16.32 -12.85
C ALA A 305 -8.50 16.20 -12.72
N GLY A 306 -9.10 16.80 -11.69
CA GLY A 306 -10.56 16.90 -11.52
C GLY A 306 -11.27 15.56 -11.32
N VAL A 307 -10.54 14.52 -10.90
CA VAL A 307 -11.06 13.16 -10.68
C VAL A 307 -10.73 12.68 -9.26
N PRO A 308 -11.49 11.73 -8.69
CA PRO A 308 -11.17 11.21 -7.37
C PRO A 308 -9.78 10.58 -7.31
N VAL A 309 -9.05 10.95 -6.27
CA VAL A 309 -7.70 10.45 -6.00
C VAL A 309 -7.72 9.61 -4.73
N PHE A 310 -7.35 8.34 -4.86
CA PHE A 310 -7.37 7.35 -3.79
C PHE A 310 -5.97 7.09 -3.27
N GLN A 311 -5.75 7.28 -1.97
CA GLN A 311 -4.50 6.94 -1.31
C GLN A 311 -4.53 5.47 -0.84
N VAL A 312 -3.60 4.66 -1.33
CA VAL A 312 -3.33 3.32 -0.81
C VAL A 312 -2.05 3.31 0.03
N ILE A 313 -2.00 2.46 1.05
CA ILE A 313 -0.85 2.38 1.97
C ILE A 313 -0.04 1.13 1.67
N VAL A 314 1.21 1.35 1.25
CA VAL A 314 2.27 0.33 1.22
C VAL A 314 3.08 0.53 2.50
N ALA A 315 2.67 -0.14 3.59
CA ALA A 315 3.12 0.20 4.93
C ALA A 315 4.57 -0.24 5.19
N THR A 316 5.35 0.62 5.86
CA THR A 316 6.67 0.23 6.37
C THR A 316 6.58 -0.58 7.65
N THR A 317 5.44 -0.51 8.35
CA THR A 317 5.10 -1.31 9.53
C THR A 317 5.17 -2.81 9.21
N ARG A 318 5.74 -3.59 10.14
CA ARG A 318 5.77 -5.06 10.03
C ARG A 318 4.38 -5.66 10.16
N ARG A 319 4.08 -6.70 9.37
CA ARG A 319 2.77 -7.37 9.35
C ARG A 319 2.32 -7.88 10.73
N GLU A 320 3.22 -8.50 11.48
CA GLU A 320 2.91 -9.00 12.84
C GLU A 320 2.63 -7.88 13.84
N VAL A 321 3.33 -6.75 13.71
CA VAL A 321 3.15 -5.58 14.58
C VAL A 321 1.78 -4.97 14.30
N TRP A 322 1.42 -4.80 13.04
CA TRP A 322 0.11 -4.29 12.64
C TRP A 322 -1.03 -5.17 13.17
N GLU A 323 -0.90 -6.49 13.07
CA GLU A 323 -1.93 -7.45 13.52
C GLU A 323 -2.21 -7.38 15.02
N LYS A 324 -1.14 -7.32 15.82
CA LYS A 324 -1.23 -7.35 17.28
C LYS A 324 -1.54 -5.98 17.87
N ASN A 325 -1.30 -4.91 17.12
CA ASN A 325 -1.48 -3.54 17.59
C ASN A 325 -2.90 -3.03 17.30
N GLN A 326 -3.67 -2.74 18.36
CA GLN A 326 -5.01 -2.16 18.23
C GLN A 326 -5.03 -0.79 17.53
N ARG A 327 -3.92 -0.05 17.54
CA ARG A 327 -3.80 1.22 16.80
C ARG A 327 -3.54 1.04 15.30
N GLY A 328 -3.26 -0.18 14.85
CA GLY A 328 -2.91 -0.47 13.46
C GLY A 328 -1.51 0.02 13.09
N LEU A 329 -1.44 1.01 12.21
CA LEU A 329 -0.18 1.51 11.63
C LEU A 329 0.71 2.23 12.67
N ALA A 330 2.02 2.19 12.45
CA ALA A 330 2.97 2.97 13.24
C ALA A 330 2.77 4.48 13.02
N PRO A 331 3.14 5.34 14.00
CA PRO A 331 2.98 6.80 13.89
C PRO A 331 3.59 7.42 12.63
N ALA A 332 4.75 6.90 12.18
CA ALA A 332 5.39 7.36 10.95
C ALA A 332 4.55 7.05 9.70
N ASP A 333 4.01 5.83 9.59
CA ASP A 333 3.13 5.46 8.47
C ASP A 333 1.84 6.28 8.48
N LEU A 334 1.24 6.54 9.65
CA LEU A 334 0.06 7.40 9.77
C LEU A 334 0.34 8.82 9.27
N ALA A 335 1.45 9.43 9.69
CA ALA A 335 1.82 10.76 9.22
C ALA A 335 2.04 10.78 7.70
N MET A 336 2.82 9.82 7.18
CA MET A 336 3.25 9.82 5.78
C MET A 336 2.17 9.39 4.79
N HIS A 337 1.28 8.46 5.18
CA HIS A 337 0.29 7.86 4.29
C HIS A 337 -1.16 8.27 4.56
N VAL A 338 -1.45 8.92 5.69
CA VAL A 338 -2.80 9.41 6.01
C VAL A 338 -2.80 10.93 6.09
N VAL A 339 -2.13 11.51 7.09
CA VAL A 339 -2.23 12.95 7.39
C VAL A 339 -1.74 13.82 6.23
N LEU A 340 -0.54 13.55 5.69
CA LEU A 340 0.00 14.38 4.60
C LEU A 340 -0.78 14.22 3.28
N PRO A 341 -1.19 13.02 2.85
CA PRO A 341 -2.08 12.87 1.70
C PRO A 341 -3.48 13.49 1.87
N GLU A 342 -4.03 13.54 3.08
CA GLU A 342 -5.31 14.21 3.35
C GLU A 342 -5.24 15.73 3.07
N LEU A 343 -4.07 16.36 3.27
CA LEU A 343 -3.86 17.77 2.92
C LEU A 343 -3.95 18.03 1.41
N ASP A 344 -3.69 17.01 0.58
CA ASP A 344 -3.88 17.05 -0.89
C ASP A 344 -5.33 16.69 -1.28
N GLY A 345 -6.25 16.48 -0.33
CA GLY A 345 -7.62 16.05 -0.61
C GLY A 345 -7.76 14.60 -1.07
N ARG A 346 -6.73 13.76 -0.90
CA ARG A 346 -6.77 12.36 -1.32
C ARG A 346 -7.68 11.54 -0.40
N ILE A 347 -8.50 10.68 -0.98
CA ILE A 347 -9.41 9.78 -0.29
C ILE A 347 -8.61 8.56 0.20
N LEU A 348 -8.47 8.38 1.50
CA LEU A 348 -7.84 7.17 2.05
C LEU A 348 -8.63 5.93 1.66
N ALA A 349 -8.05 5.05 0.84
CA ALA A 349 -8.66 3.81 0.38
C ALA A 349 -8.40 2.65 1.35
N GLY A 350 -7.19 2.56 1.91
CA GLY A 350 -6.80 1.53 2.88
C GLY A 350 -5.35 1.07 2.70
N ALA A 351 -4.87 0.24 3.64
CA ALA A 351 -3.56 -0.41 3.54
C ALA A 351 -3.63 -1.68 2.71
N ILE A 352 -2.72 -1.83 1.75
CA ILE A 352 -2.70 -2.94 0.80
C ILE A 352 -1.53 -3.90 1.02
N SER A 353 -0.51 -3.49 1.76
CA SER A 353 0.65 -4.33 2.06
C SER A 353 1.37 -3.91 3.34
N PHE A 354 2.11 -4.84 3.92
CA PHE A 354 2.94 -4.64 5.11
C PHE A 354 4.33 -5.25 4.90
N LYS A 355 5.33 -4.77 5.64
CA LYS A 355 6.65 -5.42 5.64
C LYS A 355 6.55 -6.80 6.29
N GLY A 356 6.90 -7.83 5.54
CA GLY A 356 6.93 -9.21 6.00
C GLY A 356 8.25 -9.87 5.70
N GLU A 357 8.59 -10.89 6.48
CA GLU A 357 9.72 -11.77 6.19
C GLU A 357 9.44 -12.54 4.89
N VAL A 358 10.45 -12.61 4.05
CA VAL A 358 10.47 -13.54 2.91
C VAL A 358 11.06 -14.85 3.41
N GLU A 359 10.47 -15.97 2.99
CA GLU A 359 11.00 -17.29 3.30
C GLU A 359 12.51 -17.35 2.99
N THR A 360 13.28 -17.87 3.95
CA THR A 360 14.74 -17.91 3.85
C THR A 360 15.09 -18.78 2.65
N ASP A 361 15.80 -18.23 1.67
CA ASP A 361 16.35 -19.05 0.60
C ASP A 361 17.57 -19.80 1.15
N PRO A 362 17.52 -21.13 1.30
CA PRO A 362 18.65 -21.89 1.84
C PRO A 362 19.91 -21.71 1.01
N ALA A 363 19.77 -21.44 -0.29
CA ALA A 363 20.88 -21.26 -1.20
C ALA A 363 21.56 -19.89 -1.05
N LEU A 364 20.88 -18.86 -0.51
CA LEU A 364 21.47 -17.53 -0.27
C LEU A 364 21.78 -17.28 1.22
N ALA A 365 21.20 -18.08 2.11
CA ALA A 365 21.29 -17.96 3.56
C ALA A 365 20.94 -16.54 4.08
N PHE A 366 19.98 -15.89 3.41
CA PHE A 366 19.54 -14.53 3.69
C PHE A 366 18.04 -14.45 3.89
N ARG A 367 17.65 -13.64 4.87
CA ARG A 367 16.26 -13.31 5.19
C ARG A 367 15.97 -11.90 4.69
N ALA A 368 15.26 -11.81 3.58
CA ALA A 368 14.82 -10.52 3.05
C ALA A 368 13.56 -10.04 3.80
N PHE A 369 13.40 -8.72 3.90
CA PHE A 369 12.12 -8.10 4.21
C PHE A 369 11.60 -7.40 2.96
N ALA A 370 10.36 -7.68 2.60
CA ALA A 370 9.69 -7.06 1.45
C ALA A 370 8.27 -6.65 1.81
N ASN A 371 7.68 -5.76 1.03
CA ASN A 371 6.26 -5.47 1.16
C ASN A 371 5.45 -6.64 0.60
N ARG A 372 4.63 -7.23 1.46
CA ARG A 372 3.76 -8.35 1.12
C ARG A 372 2.33 -7.85 0.99
N PRO A 373 1.69 -8.03 -0.17
CA PRO A 373 0.30 -7.64 -0.35
C PRO A 373 -0.61 -8.44 0.60
N GLU A 374 -1.58 -7.77 1.19
CA GLU A 374 -2.64 -8.40 1.98
C GLU A 374 -3.88 -8.55 1.09
N ALA A 375 -4.17 -9.79 0.67
CA ALA A 375 -5.11 -10.06 -0.43
C ALA A 375 -6.53 -9.55 -0.17
N ASP A 376 -7.06 -9.73 1.05
CA ASP A 376 -8.37 -9.23 1.47
C ASP A 376 -8.45 -7.70 1.39
N ARG A 377 -7.39 -7.01 1.82
CA ARG A 377 -7.32 -5.54 1.79
C ARG A 377 -7.17 -5.00 0.38
N VAL A 378 -6.36 -5.64 -0.46
CA VAL A 378 -6.24 -5.28 -1.88
C VAL A 378 -7.60 -5.41 -2.57
N ALA A 379 -8.31 -6.52 -2.35
CA ALA A 379 -9.64 -6.75 -2.91
C ALA A 379 -10.66 -5.70 -2.43
N GLN A 380 -10.63 -5.35 -1.14
CA GLN A 380 -11.48 -4.30 -0.60
C GLN A 380 -11.22 -2.94 -1.26
N VAL A 381 -9.95 -2.55 -1.37
CA VAL A 381 -9.53 -1.29 -2.00
C VAL A 381 -10.00 -1.24 -3.45
N ALA A 382 -9.75 -2.30 -4.22
CA ALA A 382 -10.17 -2.39 -5.61
C ALA A 382 -11.70 -2.27 -5.77
N ARG A 383 -12.46 -2.95 -4.89
CA ARG A 383 -13.92 -2.86 -4.86
C ARG A 383 -14.41 -1.45 -4.55
N ARG A 384 -13.79 -0.77 -3.58
CA ARG A 384 -14.15 0.62 -3.21
C ARG A 384 -13.92 1.58 -4.38
N ILE A 385 -12.79 1.46 -5.05
CA ILE A 385 -12.46 2.27 -6.24
C ILE A 385 -13.47 2.00 -7.36
N ALA A 386 -13.75 0.72 -7.66
CA ALA A 386 -14.72 0.33 -8.67
C ALA A 386 -16.13 0.84 -8.35
N ALA A 387 -16.56 0.79 -7.09
CA ALA A 387 -17.84 1.31 -6.65
C ALA A 387 -17.94 2.84 -6.83
N SER A 388 -16.87 3.59 -6.54
CA SER A 388 -16.82 5.03 -6.77
C SER A 388 -16.88 5.39 -8.25
N ILE A 389 -16.15 4.67 -9.12
CA ILE A 389 -16.22 4.88 -10.58
C ILE A 389 -17.61 4.51 -11.10
N ARG A 390 -18.21 3.42 -10.61
CA ARG A 390 -19.60 3.05 -10.93
C ARG A 390 -20.57 4.16 -10.54
N LEU A 391 -20.43 4.74 -9.34
CA LEU A 391 -21.26 5.85 -8.88
C LEU A 391 -21.16 7.07 -9.82
N GLN A 392 -19.95 7.45 -10.24
CA GLN A 392 -19.75 8.55 -11.18
C GLN A 392 -20.45 8.31 -12.53
N ARG A 393 -20.41 7.07 -13.03
CA ARG A 393 -20.97 6.69 -14.33
C ARG A 393 -22.48 6.38 -14.30
N THR A 394 -23.04 6.14 -13.13
CA THR A 394 -24.47 5.90 -12.97
C THR A 394 -25.22 7.22 -13.16
N ASP A 395 -26.26 7.24 -13.99
CA ASP A 395 -27.12 8.40 -14.17
C ASP A 395 -27.73 8.84 -12.84
N ARG A 396 -27.85 10.14 -12.61
CA ARG A 396 -28.35 10.71 -11.34
C ARG A 396 -29.69 10.11 -10.91
N ALA A 397 -30.61 9.90 -11.86
CA ALA A 397 -31.91 9.30 -11.61
C ALA A 397 -31.86 7.83 -11.12
N GLN A 398 -30.75 7.12 -11.37
CA GLN A 398 -30.54 5.72 -10.97
C GLN A 398 -29.64 5.59 -9.74
N ARG A 399 -29.04 6.70 -9.26
CA ARG A 399 -28.19 6.68 -8.07
C ARG A 399 -29.06 6.52 -6.82
N LYS A 400 -28.80 5.46 -6.06
CA LYS A 400 -29.39 5.23 -4.74
C LYS A 400 -28.50 5.84 -3.67
N LEU A 401 -29.01 6.83 -2.96
CA LEU A 401 -28.29 7.53 -1.89
C LEU A 401 -28.92 7.17 -0.54
N ALA A 402 -28.09 7.02 0.48
CA ALA A 402 -28.53 6.85 1.87
C ALA A 402 -28.03 8.06 2.68
N ILE A 403 -28.94 8.69 3.43
CA ILE A 403 -28.61 9.74 4.40
C ILE A 403 -28.73 9.10 5.78
N LEU A 404 -27.60 9.00 6.49
CA LEU A 404 -27.56 8.44 7.84
C LEU A 404 -27.62 9.57 8.86
N ILE A 405 -28.61 9.50 9.75
CA ILE A 405 -28.84 10.48 10.81
C ILE A 405 -28.47 9.82 12.14
N PRO A 406 -27.57 10.40 12.95
CA PRO A 406 -27.22 9.84 14.25
C PRO A 406 -28.44 9.93 15.18
N ASP A 407 -28.72 8.84 15.90
CA ASP A 407 -29.78 8.81 16.90
C ASP A 407 -29.23 8.32 18.24
N TYR A 408 -29.74 8.90 19.32
CA TYR A 408 -29.36 8.58 20.69
C TYR A 408 -30.62 8.21 21.47
N PRO A 409 -31.10 6.95 21.35
CA PRO A 409 -32.38 6.54 21.89
C PRO A 409 -32.50 6.73 23.40
N SER A 410 -31.37 6.65 24.12
CA SER A 410 -31.30 6.86 25.57
C SER A 410 -31.32 8.34 25.98
N ALA A 411 -31.41 9.27 25.04
CA ALA A 411 -31.39 10.72 25.29
C ALA A 411 -32.48 11.42 24.44
N PRO A 412 -33.70 11.59 24.98
CA PRO A 412 -34.83 12.18 24.26
C PRO A 412 -34.50 13.54 23.66
N GLY A 413 -34.96 13.80 22.43
CA GLY A 413 -34.73 15.05 21.71
C GLY A 413 -33.34 15.17 21.06
N ARG A 414 -32.55 14.10 21.01
CA ARG A 414 -31.23 14.07 20.34
C ARG A 414 -31.21 13.29 19.02
N THR A 415 -32.37 12.94 18.48
CA THR A 415 -32.48 12.39 17.13
C THR A 415 -31.97 13.42 16.12
N GLY A 416 -30.98 13.02 15.33
CA GLY A 416 -30.27 13.92 14.42
C GLY A 416 -29.42 14.97 15.12
N TYR A 417 -28.95 14.72 16.34
CA TYR A 417 -28.06 15.67 17.00
C TYR A 417 -26.68 15.71 16.34
N ALA A 418 -26.35 16.84 15.71
CA ALA A 418 -25.01 17.17 15.24
C ALA A 418 -24.62 18.57 15.72
N VAL A 419 -23.40 18.73 16.25
CA VAL A 419 -22.96 19.98 16.88
C VAL A 419 -22.95 21.12 15.86
N GLY A 420 -23.74 22.17 16.13
CA GLY A 420 -23.78 23.38 15.32
C GLY A 420 -24.56 23.27 14.00
N LEU A 421 -25.32 22.18 13.79
CA LEU A 421 -26.08 21.93 12.56
C LEU A 421 -27.56 21.63 12.88
N ASP A 422 -28.49 22.30 12.22
CA ASP A 422 -29.90 21.92 12.18
C ASP A 422 -30.07 20.76 11.19
N VAL A 423 -29.91 19.53 11.67
CA VAL A 423 -29.88 18.33 10.82
C VAL A 423 -31.19 18.13 10.07
N PRO A 424 -32.38 18.16 10.70
CA PRO A 424 -33.64 17.99 9.96
C PRO A 424 -33.82 19.02 8.84
N SER A 425 -33.56 20.30 9.11
CA SER A 425 -33.66 21.34 8.09
C SER A 425 -32.62 21.16 6.97
N SER A 426 -31.40 20.74 7.33
CA SER A 426 -30.34 20.45 6.36
C SER A 426 -30.69 19.28 5.45
N VAL A 427 -31.27 18.22 5.99
CA VAL A 427 -31.72 17.06 5.21
C VAL A 427 -32.82 17.47 4.23
N LEU A 428 -33.80 18.28 4.64
CA LEU A 428 -34.83 18.78 3.73
C LEU A 428 -34.25 19.60 2.58
N ALA A 429 -33.30 20.50 2.88
CA ALA A 429 -32.60 21.26 1.85
C ALA A 429 -31.84 20.34 0.88
N MET A 430 -31.09 19.35 1.41
CA MET A 430 -30.39 18.35 0.59
C MET A 430 -31.34 17.56 -0.32
N LEU A 431 -32.51 17.14 0.18
CA LEU A 431 -33.50 16.40 -0.61
C LEU A 431 -34.07 17.25 -1.76
N GLN A 432 -34.29 18.55 -1.52
CA GLN A 432 -34.71 19.50 -2.55
C GLN A 432 -33.61 19.69 -3.60
N ASP A 433 -32.37 19.96 -3.19
CA ASP A 433 -31.22 20.11 -4.08
C ASP A 433 -31.02 18.85 -4.95
N LEU A 434 -31.10 17.66 -4.36
CA LEU A 434 -30.99 16.39 -5.07
C LEU A 434 -32.10 16.25 -6.13
N LYS A 435 -33.35 16.58 -5.78
CA LYS A 435 -34.46 16.53 -6.73
C LYS A 435 -34.24 17.48 -7.90
N GLU A 436 -33.85 18.72 -7.62
CA GLU A 436 -33.55 19.74 -8.65
C GLU A 436 -32.41 19.31 -9.57
N GLN A 437 -31.41 18.60 -9.04
CA GLN A 437 -30.29 18.07 -9.81
C GLN A 437 -30.63 16.79 -10.61
N GLY A 438 -31.87 16.30 -10.54
CA GLY A 438 -32.37 15.17 -11.33
C GLY A 438 -32.17 13.80 -10.68
N TYR A 439 -31.96 13.74 -9.36
CA TYR A 439 -32.01 12.48 -8.62
C TYR A 439 -33.48 12.07 -8.39
N ALA A 440 -33.71 10.76 -8.29
CA ALA A 440 -35.03 10.23 -7.96
C ALA A 440 -35.32 10.46 -6.47
N VAL A 441 -36.07 11.53 -6.16
CA VAL A 441 -36.50 11.88 -4.80
C VAL A 441 -37.99 12.20 -4.80
N ASP A 442 -38.77 11.31 -4.18
CA ASP A 442 -40.22 11.41 -4.03
C ASP A 442 -40.60 11.61 -2.56
N GLY A 443 -41.79 12.18 -2.31
CA GLY A 443 -42.34 12.25 -0.95
C GLY A 443 -41.53 13.08 0.05
N ILE A 444 -40.86 14.16 -0.39
CA ILE A 444 -40.09 15.04 0.51
C ILE A 444 -41.04 15.63 1.58
N PRO A 445 -40.75 15.45 2.89
CA PRO A 445 -41.55 16.03 3.97
C PRO A 445 -41.60 17.56 3.90
N GLN A 446 -42.69 18.17 4.35
CA GLN A 446 -42.88 19.62 4.27
C GLN A 446 -42.29 20.38 5.47
N SER A 447 -41.94 19.66 6.54
CA SER A 447 -41.31 20.26 7.71
C SER A 447 -40.31 19.32 8.40
N PRO A 448 -39.35 19.88 9.16
CA PRO A 448 -38.46 19.11 10.03
C PRO A 448 -39.18 18.09 10.92
N ARG A 449 -40.35 18.46 11.42
CA ARG A 449 -41.16 17.59 12.28
C ARG A 449 -41.72 16.41 11.50
N GLU A 450 -42.27 16.64 10.31
CA GLU A 450 -42.76 15.55 9.46
C GLU A 450 -41.65 14.58 9.05
N LEU A 451 -40.43 15.08 8.84
CA LEU A 451 -39.26 14.22 8.59
C LEU A 451 -38.96 13.31 9.78
N LEU A 452 -38.92 13.86 10.99
CA LEU A 452 -38.66 13.09 12.21
C LEU A 452 -39.80 12.10 12.50
N ASP A 453 -41.05 12.53 12.39
CA ASP A 453 -42.23 11.68 12.55
C ASP A 453 -42.18 10.50 11.55
N ALA A 454 -41.75 10.72 10.31
CA ALA A 454 -41.60 9.67 9.30
C ALA A 454 -40.47 8.66 9.62
N LEU A 455 -39.40 9.10 10.28
CA LEU A 455 -38.31 8.23 10.72
C LEU A 455 -38.72 7.37 11.93
N GLU A 456 -39.54 7.90 12.84
CA GLU A 456 -40.02 7.18 14.04
C GLU A 456 -40.97 6.03 13.71
N VAL A 457 -41.77 6.14 12.65
CA VAL A 457 -42.72 5.09 12.26
C VAL A 457 -42.00 3.80 11.85
N GLY A 458 -40.79 3.90 11.30
CA GLY A 458 -40.01 2.73 10.84
C GLY A 458 -40.80 1.85 9.84
N GLY A 459 -40.34 0.61 9.63
CA GLY A 459 -41.10 -0.37 8.84
C GLY A 459 -40.28 -1.32 7.96
N HIS A 460 -38.96 -1.20 7.95
CA HIS A 460 -38.06 -2.08 7.21
C HIS A 460 -37.03 -2.70 8.14
N GLY A 461 -37.42 -3.74 8.85
CA GLY A 461 -36.51 -4.60 9.60
C GLY A 461 -35.78 -5.57 8.67
N LEU A 462 -34.53 -5.91 9.00
CA LEU A 462 -33.84 -7.03 8.37
C LEU A 462 -34.37 -8.33 9.00
N SER A 463 -34.85 -9.27 8.16
CA SER A 463 -35.32 -10.55 8.67
C SER A 463 -34.16 -11.33 9.31
N SER A 464 -34.47 -12.20 10.28
CA SER A 464 -33.44 -13.04 10.92
C SER A 464 -32.73 -13.94 9.90
N GLU A 465 -33.44 -14.46 8.89
CA GLU A 465 -32.87 -15.25 7.80
C GLU A 465 -31.90 -14.42 6.94
N ASP A 466 -32.30 -13.21 6.56
CA ASP A 466 -31.43 -12.32 5.78
C ASP A 466 -30.20 -11.87 6.59
N TYR A 467 -30.38 -11.59 7.89
CA TYR A 467 -29.29 -11.27 8.80
C TYR A 467 -28.28 -12.42 8.89
N LEU A 468 -28.76 -13.63 9.14
CA LEU A 468 -27.89 -14.81 9.24
C LEU A 468 -27.18 -15.06 7.90
N ARG A 469 -27.89 -14.96 6.78
CA ARG A 469 -27.31 -15.10 5.43
C ARG A 469 -26.20 -14.08 5.18
N LEU A 470 -26.41 -12.81 5.54
CA LEU A 470 -25.41 -11.75 5.39
C LEU A 470 -24.23 -11.92 6.36
N SER A 471 -24.47 -12.48 7.55
CA SER A 471 -23.43 -12.70 8.56
C SER A 471 -22.43 -13.80 8.20
N ILE A 472 -22.78 -14.73 7.30
CA ILE A 472 -21.88 -15.81 6.84
C ILE A 472 -20.62 -15.25 6.17
N GLU A 473 -20.71 -14.08 5.54
CA GLU A 473 -19.57 -13.45 4.86
C GLU A 473 -18.64 -12.66 5.80
N LEU A 474 -18.98 -12.55 7.09
CA LEU A 474 -18.15 -11.86 8.07
C LEU A 474 -17.01 -12.76 8.59
N PRO A 475 -15.81 -12.20 8.86
CA PRO A 475 -14.73 -12.96 9.48
C PRO A 475 -15.15 -13.56 10.83
N GLU A 476 -14.77 -14.82 11.07
CA GLU A 476 -15.18 -15.57 12.27
C GLU A 476 -14.93 -14.79 13.57
N GLY A 477 -13.75 -14.16 13.70
CA GLY A 477 -13.41 -13.37 14.89
C GLY A 477 -14.32 -12.15 15.11
N ALA A 478 -14.83 -11.52 14.05
CA ALA A 478 -15.78 -10.42 14.17
C ALA A 478 -17.17 -10.95 14.57
N SER A 479 -17.63 -12.03 13.93
CA SER A 479 -18.87 -12.72 14.26
C SER A 479 -18.89 -13.22 15.70
N ASP A 480 -17.77 -13.76 16.19
CA ASP A 480 -17.63 -14.25 17.56
C ASP A 480 -17.61 -13.11 18.57
N ALA A 481 -16.95 -11.99 18.26
CA ALA A 481 -16.99 -10.80 19.11
C ALA A 481 -18.42 -10.24 19.25
N VAL A 482 -19.18 -10.20 18.15
CA VAL A 482 -20.60 -9.80 18.16
C VAL A 482 -21.43 -10.78 18.98
N ARG A 483 -21.28 -12.10 18.77
CA ARG A 483 -22.02 -13.13 19.52
C ARG A 483 -21.67 -13.12 21.01
N ALA A 484 -20.41 -12.89 21.37
CA ALA A 484 -19.97 -12.80 22.76
C ALA A 484 -20.56 -11.56 23.47
N ALA A 485 -20.65 -10.43 22.78
CA ALA A 485 -21.20 -9.20 23.35
C ALA A 485 -22.74 -9.20 23.41
N TRP A 486 -23.41 -9.77 22.41
CA TRP A 486 -24.86 -9.58 22.19
C TRP A 486 -25.69 -10.88 22.20
N GLY A 487 -25.06 -12.06 22.23
CA GLY A 487 -25.69 -13.37 22.13
C GLY A 487 -25.89 -13.86 20.68
N SER A 488 -26.37 -15.09 20.50
CA SER A 488 -26.76 -15.61 19.17
C SER A 488 -28.07 -15.00 18.71
N ALA A 489 -28.19 -14.75 17.40
CA ALA A 489 -29.45 -14.34 16.79
C ALA A 489 -30.51 -15.45 16.85
N GLU A 490 -30.09 -16.73 16.92
CA GLU A 490 -30.96 -17.90 17.00
C GLU A 490 -31.58 -18.09 18.39
N ASP A 491 -30.88 -17.65 19.44
CA ASP A 491 -31.30 -17.84 20.84
C ASP A 491 -32.38 -16.84 21.28
N ARG A 492 -32.60 -15.76 20.52
CA ARG A 492 -33.63 -14.76 20.78
C ARG A 492 -34.94 -15.12 20.07
N ILE A 493 -35.58 -16.19 20.54
CA ILE A 493 -36.89 -16.64 20.03
C ILE A 493 -37.94 -15.53 20.23
N GLY A 494 -38.51 -15.02 19.14
CA GLY A 494 -39.67 -14.12 19.15
C GLY A 494 -39.46 -12.73 18.53
N LEU A 495 -38.22 -12.36 18.17
CA LEU A 495 -37.97 -11.15 17.40
C LEU A 495 -38.19 -11.42 15.91
N ARG A 496 -39.14 -10.72 15.28
CA ARG A 496 -39.30 -10.67 13.81
C ARG A 496 -38.20 -9.82 13.13
N GLU A 497 -37.37 -9.18 13.93
CA GLU A 497 -36.37 -8.18 13.54
C GLU A 497 -35.00 -8.60 14.09
N ALA A 498 -33.93 -8.39 13.31
CA ALA A 498 -32.57 -8.65 13.76
C ALA A 498 -32.26 -7.96 15.11
N PRO A 499 -31.37 -8.51 15.97
CA PRO A 499 -30.90 -7.79 17.14
C PRO A 499 -30.37 -6.40 16.74
N LEU A 500 -30.63 -5.37 17.56
CA LEU A 500 -30.14 -4.01 17.33
C LEU A 500 -28.65 -4.09 16.95
N SER A 501 -28.35 -3.78 15.69
CA SER A 501 -26.97 -3.67 15.26
C SER A 501 -26.42 -2.41 15.92
N VAL A 502 -25.73 -2.57 17.03
CA VAL A 502 -24.68 -1.62 17.37
C VAL A 502 -23.66 -1.84 16.26
N LEU A 503 -23.67 -0.97 15.24
CA LEU A 503 -22.43 -0.72 14.53
C LEU A 503 -21.45 -0.41 15.65
N PRO A 504 -20.45 -1.27 15.94
CA PRO A 504 -19.43 -0.89 16.90
C PRO A 504 -18.96 0.49 16.44
N ASP A 505 -18.81 1.41 17.40
CA ASP A 505 -18.22 2.73 17.19
C ASP A 505 -17.34 2.70 15.95
N ILE A 506 -17.58 3.64 15.03
CA ILE A 506 -16.77 3.83 13.82
C ILE A 506 -15.34 4.12 14.29
N SER A 507 -14.61 3.08 14.67
CA SER A 507 -13.21 3.08 14.95
C SER A 507 -12.56 3.00 13.59
N PRO A 508 -11.68 3.94 13.22
CA PRO A 508 -11.07 4.00 11.90
C PRO A 508 -10.08 2.84 11.62
N SER A 509 -10.17 1.71 12.34
CA SER A 509 -9.08 0.72 12.41
C SER A 509 -9.35 -0.60 11.69
N ARG A 510 -10.58 -0.95 11.27
CA ARG A 510 -10.83 -2.23 10.58
C ARG A 510 -11.82 -2.10 9.45
N GLY A 511 -11.32 -1.71 8.28
CA GLY A 511 -12.06 -1.80 7.03
C GLY A 511 -12.31 -3.25 6.67
N GLU A 512 -13.40 -3.84 7.13
CA GLU A 512 -13.93 -5.10 6.61
C GLU A 512 -15.39 -4.86 6.24
N ILE A 513 -15.66 -4.79 4.94
CA ILE A 513 -17.03 -4.82 4.41
C ILE A 513 -16.99 -5.73 3.18
N ALA A 514 -17.55 -6.94 3.32
CA ALA A 514 -17.76 -7.92 2.25
C ALA A 514 -19.02 -7.55 1.42
N LEU A 515 -19.36 -8.41 0.45
CA LEU A 515 -20.00 -8.08 -0.81
C LEU A 515 -21.47 -7.61 -0.66
N SER A 516 -21.91 -6.73 -1.56
CA SER A 516 -23.34 -6.44 -1.72
C SER A 516 -23.75 -6.54 -3.19
N LEU A 517 -24.56 -7.56 -3.47
CA LEU A 517 -25.38 -7.71 -4.68
C LEU A 517 -26.66 -6.86 -4.55
N PRO A 518 -27.31 -6.52 -5.67
CA PRO A 518 -28.45 -5.61 -5.66
C PRO A 518 -29.76 -6.39 -5.44
N LEU A 519 -30.61 -5.91 -4.54
CA LEU A 519 -32.03 -6.25 -4.56
C LEU A 519 -32.90 -5.03 -4.85
N SER A 520 -33.85 -5.27 -5.74
CA SER A 520 -34.92 -4.39 -6.19
C SER A 520 -36.18 -4.58 -5.33
N PRO A 521 -37.20 -3.71 -5.45
CA PRO A 521 -38.20 -3.46 -4.40
C PRO A 521 -39.42 -4.37 -4.56
N ILE A 522 -40.18 -4.61 -3.48
CA ILE A 522 -41.67 -4.72 -3.48
C ILE A 522 -42.25 -4.85 -2.05
N ALA A 523 -43.20 -3.93 -1.79
CA ALA A 523 -44.49 -3.98 -1.08
C ALA A 523 -44.70 -4.41 0.39
N SER A 524 -45.17 -3.41 1.16
CA SER A 524 -46.31 -3.34 2.10
C SER A 524 -46.67 -4.51 3.04
N ALA A 525 -46.62 -4.26 4.36
CA ALA A 525 -47.65 -4.65 5.34
C ALA A 525 -47.42 -3.92 6.69
N VAL A 526 -48.35 -3.05 7.12
CA VAL A 526 -49.35 -3.21 8.21
C VAL A 526 -48.80 -3.10 9.65
N SER A 527 -49.28 -2.04 10.32
CA SER A 527 -49.03 -1.56 11.68
C SER A 527 -49.20 -2.60 12.80
N GLY A 528 -48.27 -2.55 13.77
CA GLY A 528 -48.34 -3.22 15.08
C GLY A 528 -47.80 -2.32 16.19
N ALA A 529 -48.45 -2.36 17.35
CA ALA A 529 -48.32 -1.47 18.52
C ALA A 529 -46.98 -1.57 19.30
N PRO A 530 -46.60 -0.56 20.12
CA PRO A 530 -45.29 -0.50 20.76
C PRO A 530 -45.15 -1.45 21.96
N SER A 531 -43.94 -1.97 22.17
CA SER A 531 -43.54 -2.78 23.34
C SER A 531 -42.53 -2.04 24.23
N PRO A 532 -42.39 -2.41 25.51
CA PRO A 532 -42.14 -1.48 26.61
C PRO A 532 -40.65 -1.15 26.85
N GLU A 533 -40.43 -0.01 27.50
CA GLU A 533 -39.16 0.50 28.02
C GLU A 533 -38.37 -0.57 28.80
N LEU A 534 -37.09 -0.73 28.46
CA LEU A 534 -36.11 -1.41 29.30
C LEU A 534 -35.28 -0.36 30.05
N PRO A 535 -35.05 -0.55 31.36
CA PRO A 535 -34.26 0.36 32.17
C PRO A 535 -32.78 0.09 31.88
N ILE A 536 -31.96 1.15 31.83
CA ILE A 536 -30.61 1.29 32.42
C ILE A 536 -30.06 2.63 31.91
N SER A 537 -30.13 3.67 32.75
CA SER A 537 -29.25 4.84 32.67
C SER A 537 -28.17 4.69 33.75
N PRO A 538 -26.89 5.00 33.49
CA PRO A 538 -25.98 5.40 34.53
C PRO A 538 -26.22 6.87 34.90
N LEU A 539 -26.01 7.18 36.19
CA LEU A 539 -26.26 8.46 36.84
C LEU A 539 -25.40 9.60 36.28
N GLU A 540 -26.03 10.78 36.17
CA GLU A 540 -25.38 12.07 35.96
C GLU A 540 -24.39 12.40 37.08
N GLY A 541 -23.25 12.98 36.71
CA GLY A 541 -22.43 13.78 37.62
C GLY A 541 -20.94 13.44 37.60
N GLU A 542 -20.18 14.12 36.74
CA GLU A 542 -18.94 14.81 37.14
C GLU A 542 -18.48 15.73 36.00
N MET A 543 -18.94 16.98 36.05
CA MET A 543 -18.25 18.08 35.38
C MET A 543 -17.06 18.52 36.25
N SER A 544 -15.89 18.61 35.64
CA SER A 544 -14.78 19.50 36.04
C SER A 544 -13.98 19.76 34.77
N GLY A 545 -13.68 20.97 34.30
CA GLY A 545 -13.73 22.29 34.91
C GLY A 545 -12.58 23.09 34.28
N ARG A 546 -12.91 24.28 33.77
CA ARG A 546 -12.03 25.40 33.36
C ARG A 546 -11.31 25.38 32.00
N THR A 547 -11.85 26.24 31.14
CA THR A 547 -11.14 27.25 30.36
C THR A 547 -10.16 28.08 31.19
N GLU A 548 -8.90 28.22 30.75
CA GLU A 548 -8.15 29.48 30.90
C GLU A 548 -7.34 29.75 29.62
N ARG A 549 -7.47 30.99 29.14
CA ARG A 549 -6.60 31.65 28.18
C ARG A 549 -5.25 31.93 28.85
N GLY A 550 -4.17 31.78 28.08
CA GLY A 550 -2.81 32.23 28.38
C GLY A 550 -1.93 31.98 27.18
#